data_AF-A0A3B0J3Q7-F1
#
_entry.id   AF-A0A3B0J3Q7-F1
#
_cell.length_a   1.000
_cell.length_b   1.000
_cell.length_c   1.000
_cell.angle_alpha   90.00
_cell.angle_beta   90.00
_cell.angle_gamma   90.00
#
_symmetry.space_group_name_H-M   'P 1'
#
loop_
_entity.id
_entity.type
_entity.pdbx_description
1 polymer ?
#
loop_
_entity_poly.entity_id
_entity_poly.type
_entity_poly.pdbx_seq_one_letter_code
_entity_poly.pdbx_strand_id
1 'polypeptide(L)'
;MVICLTFIVENGLSIEGKYYVSYCRYSIWLMRMFCHECGTHLFSKMFKPESYYANTVLFEKSKIVFLVTQFYVGCNPLHYNLIEKTAFFTEQHILNT
;
A
#
# COMPACT_ATOMS: atom_id res chain seq x y z
N MET A 1 7.27 19.88 -5.86
CA MET A 1 5.92 19.91 -6.44
C MET A 1 5.09 18.88 -5.69
N VAL A 2 4.15 19.31 -4.86
CA VAL A 2 3.28 18.41 -4.08
C VAL A 2 2.14 18.00 -5.01
N ILE A 3 2.09 16.72 -5.38
CA ILE A 3 0.97 16.19 -6.14
C ILE A 3 -0.18 16.05 -5.12
N CYS A 4 -1.12 16.98 -5.13
CA CYS A 4 -2.34 16.88 -4.34
C CYS A 4 -3.21 15.77 -4.93
N LEU A 5 -3.06 14.57 -4.38
CA LEU A 5 -4.03 13.51 -4.58
C LEU A 5 -5.00 13.55 -3.39
N THR A 6 -6.25 13.93 -3.64
CA THR A 6 -7.33 13.81 -2.65
C THR A 6 -7.97 12.44 -2.79
N PHE A 7 -8.14 11.74 -1.67
CA PHE A 7 -8.85 10.46 -1.60
C PHE A 7 -10.10 10.62 -0.75
N ILE A 8 -11.24 10.22 -1.31
CA ILE A 8 -12.50 10.11 -0.59
C ILE A 8 -12.90 8.64 -0.67
N VAL A 9 -13.04 7.99 0.48
CA VAL A 9 -13.49 6.60 0.60
C VAL A 9 -14.76 6.60 1.41
N GLU A 10 -15.89 6.93 0.76
CA GLU A 10 -17.21 6.77 1.37
C GLU A 10 -18.11 5.76 0.64
N ASN A 11 -17.80 5.35 -0.60
CA ASN A 11 -18.48 4.27 -1.35
C ASN A 11 -17.70 3.83 -2.61
N GLY A 12 -16.37 3.96 -2.59
CA GLY A 12 -15.50 3.75 -3.74
C GLY A 12 -14.26 4.63 -3.67
N LEU A 13 -13.25 4.30 -4.49
CA LEU A 13 -12.01 5.07 -4.56
C LEU A 13 -12.12 6.16 -5.62
N SER A 14 -12.25 7.42 -5.20
CA SER A 14 -12.04 8.57 -6.10
C SER A 14 -10.58 9.01 -6.05
N ILE A 15 -10.02 9.26 -7.24
CA ILE A 15 -8.64 9.74 -7.41
C ILE A 15 -8.74 11.01 -8.26
N GLU A 16 -8.34 12.15 -7.69
CA GLU A 16 -8.06 13.37 -8.45
C GLU A 16 -6.64 13.28 -9.02
N GLY A 17 -6.35 13.91 -10.18
CA GLY A 17 -4.98 13.82 -10.74
C GLY A 17 -4.65 12.51 -11.44
N LYS A 18 -5.64 11.71 -11.87
CA LYS A 18 -5.47 10.42 -12.57
C LYS A 18 -4.53 10.47 -13.79
N TYR A 19 -4.41 11.64 -14.41
CA TYR A 19 -3.50 11.83 -15.54
C TYR A 19 -2.05 11.57 -15.17
N TYR A 20 -1.63 11.77 -13.90
CA TYR A 20 -0.28 11.44 -13.41
C TYR A 20 -0.07 9.96 -13.05
N VAL A 21 -1.10 9.12 -13.17
CA VAL A 21 -1.08 7.75 -12.66
C VAL A 21 -0.77 6.76 -13.79
N SER A 22 0.30 5.99 -13.60
CA SER A 22 0.64 4.83 -14.42
C SER A 22 0.36 3.53 -13.67
N TYR A 23 0.03 2.47 -14.41
CA TYR A 23 -0.36 1.17 -13.88
C TYR A 23 0.68 0.11 -14.29
N CYS A 24 1.10 -0.70 -13.34
CA CYS A 24 1.96 -1.86 -13.59
C CYS A 24 1.28 -3.10 -13.00
N ARG A 25 0.87 -4.02 -13.88
CA ARG A 25 0.34 -5.31 -13.44
C ARG A 25 1.50 -6.20 -13.04
N TYR A 26 1.62 -6.47 -11.75
CA TYR A 26 2.72 -7.27 -11.21
C TYR A 26 2.42 -8.76 -11.30
N SER A 27 1.15 -9.15 -11.10
CA SER A 27 0.73 -10.55 -11.16
C SER A 27 -0.75 -10.69 -11.53
N ILE A 28 -1.25 -11.92 -11.52
CA ILE A 28 -2.69 -12.20 -11.62
C ILE A 28 -3.47 -11.72 -10.39
N TRP A 29 -2.78 -11.47 -9.26
CA TRP A 29 -3.38 -11.10 -7.98
C TRP A 29 -3.33 -9.60 -7.71
N LEU A 30 -2.29 -8.92 -8.20
CA LEU A 30 -1.95 -7.56 -7.80
C LEU A 30 -1.60 -6.66 -8.99
N MET A 31 -2.12 -5.44 -8.95
CA MET A 31 -1.67 -4.32 -9.77
C MET A 31 -1.20 -3.19 -8.86
N ARG A 32 -0.12 -2.51 -9.25
CA ARG A 32 0.41 -1.34 -8.55
C ARG A 32 0.25 -0.10 -9.42
N MET A 33 -0.04 1.01 -8.77
CA MET A 33 -0.22 2.32 -9.39
C MET A 33 0.86 3.26 -8.88
N PHE A 34 1.51 3.98 -9.79
CA PHE A 34 2.63 4.87 -9.50
C PHE A 34 2.42 6.22 -10.15
N CYS A 35 3.03 7.27 -9.60
CA CYS A 35 3.15 8.53 -10.30
C CYS A 35 4.21 8.43 -11.39
N HIS A 36 3.90 8.78 -12.64
CA HIS A 36 4.88 8.73 -13.73
C HIS A 36 5.89 9.89 -13.72
N GLU A 37 5.59 10.98 -13.01
CA GLU A 37 6.51 12.13 -12.89
C GLU A 37 7.61 11.87 -11.84
N CYS A 38 7.25 11.28 -10.69
CA CYS A 38 8.18 11.13 -9.56
C CYS A 38 8.42 9.68 -9.12
N GLY A 39 7.75 8.70 -9.72
CA GLY A 39 7.93 7.28 -9.41
C GLY A 39 7.30 6.81 -8.09
N THR A 40 6.62 7.69 -7.33
CA THR A 40 6.02 7.34 -6.03
C THR A 40 4.98 6.23 -6.20
N HIS A 41 5.08 5.16 -5.42
CA HIS A 41 4.04 4.14 -5.32
C HIS A 41 2.82 4.70 -4.61
N LEU A 42 1.70 4.76 -5.30
CA LEU A 42 0.47 5.37 -4.82
C LEU A 42 -0.46 4.33 -4.18
N PHE A 43 -0.85 3.31 -4.96
CA PHE A 43 -1.80 2.27 -4.52
C PHE A 43 -1.41 0.90 -5.05
N SER A 44 -1.92 -0.12 -4.37
CA SER A 44 -2.07 -1.45 -4.92
C SER A 44 -3.55 -1.83 -4.99
N LYS A 45 -3.97 -2.43 -6.11
CA LYS A 45 -5.26 -3.09 -6.27
C LYS A 45 -5.02 -4.60 -6.25
N MET A 46 -5.62 -5.28 -5.28
CA MET A 46 -5.72 -6.74 -5.27
C MET A 46 -7.04 -7.14 -5.92
N PHE A 47 -7.01 -8.14 -6.79
CA PHE A 47 -8.18 -8.51 -7.60
C PHE A 47 -9.10 -9.52 -6.90
N LYS A 48 -8.59 -10.31 -5.95
CA LYS A 48 -9.30 -11.43 -5.33
C LYS A 48 -8.90 -11.59 -3.85
N PRO A 49 -9.74 -11.21 -2.87
CA PRO A 49 -10.92 -10.36 -3.04
C PRO A 49 -10.52 -8.96 -3.53
N GLU A 50 -11.45 -8.26 -4.19
CA GLU A 50 -11.18 -6.90 -4.65
C GLU A 50 -10.91 -5.98 -3.45
N SER A 51 -9.71 -5.41 -3.39
CA SER A 51 -9.30 -4.53 -2.31
C SER A 51 -8.24 -3.53 -2.79
N TYR A 52 -8.17 -2.39 -2.13
CA TYR A 52 -7.25 -1.31 -2.44
C TYR A 52 -6.41 -0.97 -1.21
N TYR A 53 -5.10 -0.83 -1.42
CA TYR A 53 -4.13 -0.50 -0.38
C TYR A 53 -3.43 0.79 -0.77
N ALA A 54 -3.54 1.82 0.06
CA ALA A 54 -2.86 3.11 -0.14
C ALA A 54 -1.50 3.12 0.55
N ASN A 55 -0.52 3.78 -0.08
CA ASN A 55 0.78 4.00 0.54
C ASN A 55 0.66 5.05 1.66
N THR A 56 1.23 4.75 2.83
CA THR A 56 1.18 5.63 4.00
C THR A 56 1.85 6.98 3.76
N VAL A 57 2.82 7.06 2.83
CA VAL A 57 3.52 8.31 2.47
C VAL A 57 2.59 9.38 1.88
N LEU A 58 1.40 8.99 1.41
CA LEU A 58 0.42 9.91 0.83
C LEU A 58 -0.34 10.72 1.89
N PHE A 59 -0.24 10.33 3.17
CA PHE A 59 -0.96 10.98 4.25
C PHE A 59 -0.02 11.89 5.04
N GLU A 60 -0.52 13.05 5.46
CA GLU A 60 0.22 13.95 6.34
C GLU A 60 0.55 13.25 7.66
N LYS A 61 1.74 13.51 8.22
CA LYS A 61 2.21 12.95 9.49
C LYS A 61 1.26 13.21 10.67
N SER A 62 0.40 14.22 10.56
CA SER A 62 -0.62 14.61 11.56
C SER A 62 -1.79 13.63 11.63
N LYS A 63 -1.97 12.75 10.63
CA LYS A 63 -3.00 11.72 10.63
C LYS A 63 -2.44 10.45 11.29
N ILE A 64 -3.01 10.09 12.44
CA ILE A 64 -2.58 8.93 13.22
C ILE A 64 -2.88 7.66 12.41
N VAL A 65 -1.82 7.02 11.92
CA VAL A 65 -1.87 5.67 11.34
C VAL A 65 -1.23 4.73 12.37
N PHE A 66 -2.03 3.84 12.95
CA PHE A 66 -1.49 2.80 13.83
C PHE A 66 -1.03 1.62 12.99
N LEU A 67 0.19 1.15 13.22
CA LEU A 67 0.62 -0.14 12.70
C LEU A 67 -0.10 -1.24 13.49
N VAL A 68 -0.92 -2.05 12.81
CA VAL A 68 -1.73 -3.10 13.44
C VAL A 68 -1.26 -4.51 13.08
N THR A 69 -0.65 -4.67 11.91
CA THR A 69 -0.24 -5.96 11.37
C THR A 69 1.03 -5.83 10.53
N GLN A 70 1.91 -6.82 10.62
CA GLN A 70 3.09 -6.97 9.77
C GLN A 70 3.07 -8.36 9.11
N PHE A 71 3.17 -8.37 7.78
CA PHE A 71 3.22 -9.58 6.97
C PHE A 71 4.64 -9.87 6.50
N TYR A 72 4.96 -11.15 6.27
CA TYR A 72 6.28 -11.61 5.82
C TYR A 72 7.45 -11.20 6.73
N VAL A 73 7.24 -11.15 8.05
CA VAL A 73 8.27 -10.67 9.01
C VAL A 73 9.61 -11.44 8.96
N GLY A 74 9.62 -12.69 8.46
CA GLY A 74 10.83 -13.49 8.26
C GLY A 74 11.60 -13.20 6.97
N CYS A 75 11.05 -12.39 6.06
CA CYS A 75 11.66 -12.03 4.79
C CYS A 75 12.32 -10.63 4.83
N ASN A 76 12.19 -9.92 5.94
CA ASN A 76 12.79 -8.60 6.11
C ASN A 76 14.32 -8.69 6.23
N PRO A 77 15.08 -7.74 5.68
CA PRO A 77 16.51 -7.62 5.97
C PRO A 77 16.77 -7.49 7.47
N LEU A 78 17.87 -8.06 7.98
CA LEU A 78 18.19 -8.06 9.42
C LEU A 78 18.24 -6.66 10.04
N HIS A 79 18.61 -5.64 9.26
CA HIS A 79 18.66 -4.24 9.70
C HIS A 79 17.32 -3.51 9.61
N TYR A 80 16.28 -4.17 9.09
CA TYR A 80 14.93 -3.63 8.92
C TYR A 80 13.97 -4.39 9.84
N ASN A 81 13.93 -3.96 11.09
CA ASN A 81 13.06 -4.53 12.11
C ASN A 81 12.27 -3.39 12.78
N LEU A 82 10.95 -3.44 12.65
CA LEU A 82 10.06 -2.46 13.28
C LEU A 82 9.96 -2.76 14.78
N ILE A 83 10.03 -1.73 15.61
CA ILE A 83 10.06 -1.86 17.08
C ILE A 83 8.64 -2.17 17.61
N GLU A 84 7.62 -1.74 16.87
CA GLU A 84 6.21 -1.92 17.18
C GLU A 84 5.84 -3.40 17.24
N LYS A 85 5.38 -3.84 18.41
CA LYS A 85 4.84 -5.19 18.61
C LYS A 85 3.39 -5.25 18.12
N THR A 86 3.19 -5.86 16.96
CA THR A 86 1.88 -5.99 16.31
C THR A 86 1.58 -7.44 15.96
N ALA A 87 0.43 -7.74 15.35
CA ALA A 87 0.19 -9.07 14.83
C ALA A 87 1.22 -9.38 13.71
N PHE A 88 1.92 -10.52 13.81
CA PHE A 88 2.96 -10.92 12.87
C PHE A 88 2.53 -12.16 12.10
N PHE A 89 2.73 -12.11 10.79
CA PHE A 89 2.50 -13.24 9.90
C PHE A 89 3.79 -13.55 9.15
N THR A 90 4.28 -14.78 9.29
CA THR A 90 5.37 -15.28 8.43
C THR A 90 4.82 -15.70 7.08
N GLU A 91 5.70 -15.93 6.11
CA GLU A 91 5.31 -16.50 4.82
C GLU A 91 4.46 -17.77 4.97
N GLN A 92 4.86 -18.68 5.86
CA GLN A 92 4.14 -19.92 6.11
C GLN A 92 2.72 -19.70 6.64
N HIS A 93 2.50 -18.68 7.48
CA HIS A 93 1.14 -18.35 7.93
C HIS A 93 0.25 -17.93 6.76
N ILE A 94 0.81 -17.18 5.81
CA ILE A 94 0.06 -16.62 4.67
C ILE A 94 -0.24 -17.70 3.62
N LEU A 95 0.74 -18.56 3.32
CA LEU A 95 0.58 -19.61 2.30
C LEU A 95 -0.32 -20.78 2.74
N ASN A 96 -0.52 -20.95 4.05
CA ASN A 96 -1.37 -22.00 4.60
C ASN A 96 -2.83 -21.58 4.81
N THR A 97 -3.21 -20.39 4.34
CA THR A 97 -4.57 -19.84 4.41
C THR A 97 -5.25 -19.96 3.05
#